data_AF-A0A7C5PT18-F1
#
_entry.id   AF-A0A7C5PT18-F1
#
_cell.length_a   1.000
_cell.length_b   1.000
_cell.length_c   1.000
_cell.angle_alpha   90.00
_cell.angle_beta   90.00
_cell.angle_gamma   90.00
#
_symmetry.space_group_name_H-M   'P 1'
#
loop_
_entity.id
_entity.type
_entity.pdbx_description
1 polymer ?
#
loop_
_entity_poly.entity_id
_entity_poly.type
_entity_poly.pdbx_seq_one_letter_code
_entity_poly.pdbx_strand_id
1 'polypeptide(L)' 'LGMLIAMYEHKVFVQGVVWQINSFDQWGVELGKQLAQVVQKELAGGEVASQHDSSTRSLLDFYLKAGQD' A
#
# COMPACT_ATOMS: atom_id res chain seq x y z
N LEU A 1 10.85 -22.04 21.39
CA LEU A 1 10.46 -21.15 20.28
C LEU A 1 10.34 -19.70 20.71
N GLY A 2 9.56 -19.36 21.75
CA GLY A 2 9.39 -17.96 22.20
C GLY A 2 10.69 -17.20 22.46
N MET A 3 11.68 -17.83 23.09
CA MET A 3 13.01 -17.23 23.32
C MET A 3 13.74 -16.86 22.01
N LEU A 4 13.58 -17.66 20.95
CA LEU A 4 14.19 -17.34 19.66
C LEU A 4 13.48 -16.15 19.00
N ILE A 5 12.16 -16.07 19.11
CA ILE A 5 11.39 -14.92 18.60
C ILE A 5 11.78 -13.64 19.34
N ALA A 6 11.79 -13.67 20.67
CA ALA A 6 12.18 -12.53 21.51
C ALA A 6 13.61 -12.04 21.21
N MET A 7 14.54 -12.97 20.93
CA MET A 7 15.89 -12.62 20.50
C MET A 7 15.87 -11.80 19.20
N TYR A 8 15.03 -12.15 18.22
CA TYR A 8 14.90 -11.40 16.97
C TYR A 8 14.16 -10.06 17.15
N GLU A 9 13.15 -10.01 18.01
CA GLU A 9 12.46 -8.75 18.36
C GLU A 9 13.45 -7.72 18.94
N HIS A 10 14.29 -8.15 19.89
CA HIS A 10 15.32 -7.28 20.46
C HIS A 10 16.43 -6.92 19.46
N LYS A 11 16.80 -7.84 18.55
CA LYS A 11 17.73 -7.51 17.45
C LYS A 11 17.18 -6.38 16.59
N VAL A 12 15.92 -6.47 16.15
CA VAL A 12 15.27 -5.44 15.32
C VAL A 12 15.14 -4.11 16.08
N PHE A 13 14.78 -4.17 17.36
CA PHE A 13 14.72 -2.98 18.22
C PHE A 13 16.07 -2.26 18.32
N VAL A 14 17.15 -2.97 18.62
CA VAL A 14 18.50 -2.37 18.73
C VAL A 14 18.93 -1.76 17.40
N GLN A 15 18.65 -2.42 16.27
CA GLN A 15 18.91 -1.87 14.94
C GLN A 15 18.16 -0.56 14.71
N GLY A 16 16.89 -0.46 15.11
CA GLY A 16 16.11 0.78 15.02
C GLY A 16 16.71 1.93 15.84
N VAL A 17 17.13 1.64 17.08
CA VAL A 17 17.79 2.62 17.96
C VAL A 17 19.08 3.14 17.33
N VAL A 18 19.93 2.26 16.79
CA VAL A 18 21.19 2.64 16.13
C VAL A 18 20.95 3.55 14.91
N TRP A 19 19.92 3.25 14.12
CA TRP A 19 19.57 4.05 12.95
C TRP A 19 18.72 5.30 13.27
N GLN A 20 18.36 5.52 14.54
CA GLN A 20 17.46 6.60 14.96
C GLN A 20 16.12 6.59 14.18
N ILE A 21 15.60 5.41 13.91
CA ILE A 21 14.28 5.20 13.30
C ILE A 21 13.34 4.55 14.30
N ASN A 22 12.04 4.76 14.11
CA ASN A 22 11.04 4.14 14.96
C ASN A 22 10.67 2.74 14.43
N SER A 23 11.08 1.69 15.14
CA SER A 23 10.75 0.29 14.78
C SER A 23 9.28 -0.08 14.95
N PHE A 24 8.47 0.79 15.55
CA PHE A 24 7.10 0.48 15.96
C PHE A 24 6.03 1.25 15.19
N ASP A 25 6.41 2.18 14.31
CA ASP A 25 5.45 2.84 13.40
C ASP A 25 5.40 2.21 12.01
N GLN A 26 4.33 2.54 11.28
CA GLN A 26 4.07 2.01 9.94
C GLN A 26 3.36 3.05 9.05
N TRP A 27 3.81 4.30 9.05
CA TRP A 27 3.18 5.37 8.25
C TRP A 27 3.15 5.08 6.74
N GLY A 28 4.15 4.33 6.24
CA GLY A 28 4.29 4.01 4.81
C GLY A 28 3.12 3.23 4.19
N VAL A 29 2.22 2.65 4.99
CA VAL A 29 1.06 1.91 4.46
C VAL A 29 -0.10 2.82 4.05
N GLU A 30 -0.12 4.06 4.53
CA GLU A 30 -1.32 4.90 4.51
C GLU A 30 -1.67 5.39 3.10
N LEU A 31 -0.67 5.87 2.35
CA LEU A 31 -0.89 6.36 0.98
C LEU A 31 -1.46 5.27 0.07
N GLY A 32 -0.92 4.05 0.16
CA GLY A 32 -1.41 2.92 -0.62
C GLY A 32 -2.87 2.56 -0.29
N LYS A 33 -3.25 2.61 0.99
CA LYS A 33 -4.65 2.40 1.41
C LYS A 33 -5.57 3.46 0.84
N GLN A 34 -5.16 4.73 0.86
CA GLN A 34 -5.95 5.84 0.33
C GLN A 34 -6.13 5.72 -1.19
N LEU A 35 -5.05 5.47 -1.93
CA LEU A 35 -5.10 5.29 -3.39
C LEU A 35 -5.96 4.09 -3.79
N ALA A 36 -5.81 2.95 -3.09
CA ALA A 36 -6.60 1.75 -3.35
C ALA A 36 -8.11 1.98 -3.14
N GLN A 37 -8.50 2.77 -2.12
CA GLN A 37 -9.92 3.11 -1.91
C GLN A 37 -10.51 3.95 -3.05
N VAL A 38 -9.73 4.86 -3.65
CA VAL A 38 -10.17 5.65 -4.80
C VAL A 38 -10.34 4.75 -6.02
N VAL A 39 -9.32 3.96 -6.35
CA VAL A 39 -9.33 3.03 -7.48
C VAL A 39 -10.47 2.02 -7.35
N GLN A 40 -10.70 1.48 -6.15
CA GLN A 40 -11.79 0.53 -5.90
C GLN A 40 -13.17 1.14 -6.23
N LYS A 41 -13.40 2.42 -5.89
CA LYS A 41 -14.67 3.11 -6.20
C LYS A 41 -14.84 3.33 -7.70
N GLU A 42 -13.79 3.69 -8.41
CA GLU A 42 -13.81 3.91 -9.86
C GLU A 42 -14.07 2.61 -10.63
N LEU A 43 -13.43 1.51 -10.20
CA LEU A 43 -13.68 0.19 -10.75
C LEU A 43 -15.11 -0.28 -10.51
N ALA A 44 -15.65 -0.06 -9.31
CA ALA A 44 -17.03 -0.41 -8.99
C ALA A 44 -18.06 0.49 -9.71
N GLY A 45 -17.73 1.75 -9.95
CA GLY A 45 -18.57 2.71 -10.67
C GLY A 45 -18.52 2.57 -12.19
N GLY A 46 -17.50 1.89 -12.73
CA GLY A 46 -17.33 1.71 -14.17
C GLY A 46 -16.77 2.93 -14.90
N GLU A 47 -16.31 3.95 -14.17
CA GLU A 47 -15.77 5.19 -14.74
C GLU A 47 -14.58 5.72 -13.93
N VAL A 48 -13.60 6.31 -14.63
CA VAL A 48 -12.43 6.94 -14.01
C VAL A 48 -12.73 8.43 -13.77
N ALA A 49 -13.17 8.75 -12.55
CA ALA A 49 -13.61 10.09 -12.15
C ALA A 49 -12.46 11.00 -11.71
N SER A 50 -11.38 10.45 -11.15
CA SER A 50 -10.26 11.22 -10.60
C SER A 50 -9.09 11.39 -11.58
N GLN A 51 -8.28 12.43 -11.34
CA GLN A 51 -7.06 12.67 -12.10
C GLN A 51 -5.93 11.78 -11.57
N HIS A 52 -5.62 10.73 -12.33
CA HIS A 52 -4.43 9.89 -12.12
C HIS A 52 -3.35 10.23 -13.14
N ASP A 53 -2.12 9.76 -12.89
CA ASP A 53 -1.07 9.77 -13.89
C ASP A 53 -1.45 8.92 -15.13
N SER A 54 -0.73 9.11 -16.24
CA SER A 54 -1.04 8.46 -17.51
C SER A 54 -0.93 6.93 -17.45
N SER A 55 -0.04 6.37 -16.62
CA SER A 55 0.09 4.91 -16.49
C SER A 55 -1.13 4.34 -15.78
N THR A 56 -1.48 4.90 -14.63
CA THR A 56 -2.62 4.44 -13.83
C THR A 56 -3.93 4.58 -14.61
N ARG A 57 -4.14 5.71 -15.29
CA ARG A 57 -5.32 5.93 -16.13
C ARG A 57 -5.44 4.90 -17.25
N SER A 58 -4.34 4.65 -17.99
CA SER A 58 -4.34 3.71 -19.11
C SER A 58 -4.68 2.28 -18.66
N LEU A 59 -4.21 1.86 -17.48
CA LEU A 59 -4.52 0.55 -16.91
C LEU A 59 -5.97 0.43 -16.45
N LEU A 60 -6.53 1.48 -15.84
CA LEU A 60 -7.94 1.51 -15.45
C LEU A 60 -8.86 1.44 -16.67
N ASP A 61 -8.58 2.24 -17.70
CA ASP A 61 -9.35 2.23 -18.95
C ASP A 61 -9.28 0.87 -19.66
N PHE A 62 -8.12 0.22 -19.65
CA PHE A 62 -7.96 -1.13 -20.19
C PHE A 62 -8.81 -2.15 -19.43
N TYR A 63 -8.77 -2.13 -18.10
CA TYR A 63 -9.52 -3.07 -17.26
C TYR A 63 -11.03 -2.87 -17.36
N LEU A 64 -11.50 -1.61 -17.36
CA LEU A 64 -12.92 -1.28 -17.47
C LEU A 64 -13.51 -1.69 -18.83
N LYS A 65 -12.74 -1.55 -19.92
CA LYS A 65 -13.15 -2.04 -21.25
C LYS A 65 -13.25 -3.56 -21.29
N ALA A 66 -12.27 -4.27 -20.74
CA ALA A 66 -12.25 -5.73 -20.72
C ALA A 66 -13.38 -6.35 -19.88
N GLY A 67 -13.90 -5.62 -18.88
CA GLY A 67 -15.05 -6.06 -18.08
C GLY A 67 -16.42 -5.78 -18.72
N GLN A 68 -16.47 -5.15 -19.89
CA GLN A 68 -17.71 -4.86 -20.64
C GLN A 68 -17.98 -5.88 -21.76
N ASP A 69 -17.03 -6.76 -22.05
CA ASP A 69 -17.17 -7.93 -22.93
C ASP A 69 -17.69 -9.15 -22.14
#